data_AF-A0A8H6X2S2-F1
#
_entry.id   AF-A0A8H6X2S2-F1
#
_cell.length_a   1.000
_cell.length_b   1.000
_cell.length_c   1.000
_cell.angle_alpha   90.00
_cell.angle_beta   90.00
_cell.angle_gamma   90.00
#
_symmetry.space_group_name_H-M   'P 1'
#
loop_
_entity.id
_entity.type
_entity.pdbx_description
1 polymer ?
#
loop_
_entity_poly.entity_id
_entity_poly.type
_entity_poly.pdbx_seq_one_letter_code
_entity_poly.pdbx_strand_id
1 'polypeptide(L)'
;MQITLIFSATVFFSMALNLQLVLVHHLNGQKMEKYYLLGVTLFSLAVTVPPYASGQFGGSPSEGCWYYNPNPGELKQWIMGTDSVPLVALATGEVMAFLTILGYFISCEIHWRQVREDSQDLDSTNLEDVVPHRSPIIMYSNVILRIGLYPLVSCLMNIPISVLDLWADNSLVERLTDNVLSNGRVLVYSLLALTDPSFIRAMKEIHSSTMTIPHNDDGMGLAALEVTQRRKTGGGGRKQIIQAGRHASDVTTDVGEREGRLFSVQEKNMKEEEDGVEFTHQI
;
A
#
# COMPACT_ATOMS: atom_id res chain seq x y z
N MET A 1 -11.44 17.65 -14.39
CA MET A 1 -10.51 16.50 -14.29
C MET A 1 -9.37 16.75 -13.30
N GLN A 2 -8.86 17.99 -13.19
CA GLN A 2 -7.73 18.33 -12.30
C GLN A 2 -7.94 17.98 -10.82
N ILE A 3 -9.13 18.22 -10.26
CA ILE A 3 -9.44 17.87 -8.86
C ILE A 3 -9.18 16.38 -8.60
N THR A 4 -9.65 15.51 -9.49
CA THR A 4 -9.47 14.06 -9.36
C THR A 4 -8.00 13.66 -9.46
N LEU A 5 -7.23 14.34 -10.32
CA LEU A 5 -5.80 14.09 -10.50
C LEU A 5 -5.01 14.45 -9.23
N ILE A 6 -5.16 15.68 -8.73
CA ILE A 6 -4.50 16.15 -7.51
C ILE A 6 -4.94 15.32 -6.31
N PHE A 7 -6.24 15.04 -6.19
CA PHE A 7 -6.76 14.20 -5.13
C PHE A 7 -6.12 12.81 -5.15
N SER A 8 -6.06 12.15 -6.32
CA SER A 8 -5.44 10.83 -6.46
C SER A 8 -3.95 10.84 -6.09
N ALA A 9 -3.19 11.85 -6.54
CA ALA A 9 -1.77 12.01 -6.21
C ALA A 9 -1.56 12.23 -4.71
N THR A 10 -2.41 13.04 -4.08
CA THR A 10 -2.31 13.31 -2.64
C THR A 10 -2.66 12.07 -1.80
N VAL A 11 -3.59 11.23 -2.28
CA VAL A 11 -3.90 9.93 -1.66
C VAL A 11 -2.72 8.96 -1.77
N PHE A 12 -2.06 8.87 -2.93
CA PHE A 12 -0.86 8.03 -3.08
C PHE A 12 0.28 8.49 -2.19
N PHE A 13 0.53 9.79 -2.12
CA PHE A 13 1.49 10.37 -1.18
C PHE A 13 1.14 10.03 0.28
N SER A 14 -0.13 10.15 0.66
CA SER A 14 -0.59 9.78 2.01
C SER A 14 -0.40 8.31 2.32
N MET A 15 -0.61 7.43 1.35
CA MET A 15 -0.34 6.00 1.47
C MET A 15 1.16 5.72 1.68
N ALA A 16 2.03 6.42 0.94
CA ALA A 16 3.47 6.34 1.10
C ALA A 16 3.92 6.80 2.49
N LEU A 17 3.42 7.95 2.96
CA LEU A 17 3.69 8.47 4.30
C LEU A 17 3.20 7.52 5.40
N ASN A 18 2.00 6.96 5.25
CA ASN A 18 1.48 6.01 6.22
C ASN A 18 2.37 4.78 6.33
N LEU A 19 2.81 4.24 5.19
CA LEU A 19 3.73 3.11 5.16
C LEU A 19 5.07 3.47 5.83
N GLN A 20 5.61 4.65 5.55
CA GLN A 20 6.84 5.13 6.18
C GLN A 20 6.68 5.28 7.70
N LEU A 21 5.60 5.89 8.17
CA LEU A 21 5.35 6.13 9.61
C LEU A 21 5.09 4.83 10.38
N VAL A 22 4.40 3.86 9.78
CA VAL A 22 4.16 2.56 10.41
C VAL A 22 5.44 1.72 10.46
N LEU A 23 6.22 1.70 9.37
CA LEU A 23 7.40 0.82 9.29
C LEU A 23 8.63 1.39 9.99
N VAL A 24 8.92 2.68 9.77
CA VAL A 24 10.15 3.31 10.25
C VAL A 24 9.98 3.87 11.64
N HIS A 25 8.81 4.46 11.93
CA HIS A 25 8.56 5.14 13.21
C HIS A 25 7.65 4.34 14.16
N HIS A 26 7.20 3.15 13.75
CA HIS A 26 6.33 2.27 14.56
C HIS A 26 5.07 2.96 15.12
N LEU A 27 4.57 3.97 14.40
CA LEU A 27 3.38 4.71 14.84
C LEU A 27 2.11 3.96 14.43
N ASN A 28 1.05 4.10 15.24
CA ASN A 28 -0.24 3.50 14.94
C ASN A 28 -0.93 4.22 13.77
N GLY A 29 -0.86 3.63 12.58
CA GLY A 29 -1.44 4.16 11.34
C GLY A 29 -2.95 4.45 11.42
N GLN A 30 -3.72 3.67 12.20
CA GLN A 30 -5.17 3.88 12.34
C GLN A 30 -5.52 5.20 13.01
N LYS A 31 -4.70 5.64 13.98
CA LYS A 31 -4.88 6.95 14.62
C LYS A 31 -4.52 8.09 13.68
N MET A 32 -3.53 7.87 12.82
CA MET A 32 -3.01 8.86 11.89
C MET A 32 -3.87 9.05 10.63
N GLU A 33 -4.65 8.04 10.25
CA GLU A 33 -5.53 8.05 9.06
C GLU A 33 -6.42 9.29 8.98
N LYS A 34 -7.02 9.69 10.10
CA LYS A 34 -7.91 10.87 10.18
C LYS A 34 -7.18 12.16 9.80
N TYR A 35 -5.92 12.29 10.19
CA TYR A 35 -5.11 13.46 9.90
C TYR A 35 -4.68 13.50 8.43
N TYR A 36 -4.39 12.35 7.82
CA TYR A 36 -4.09 12.29 6.38
C TYR A 36 -5.31 12.69 5.55
N LEU A 37 -6.49 12.15 5.84
CA LEU A 37 -7.71 12.49 5.10
C LEU A 37 -8.04 13.98 5.24
N LEU A 38 -7.88 14.53 6.45
CA LEU A 38 -8.05 15.97 6.69
C LEU A 38 -7.02 16.78 5.89
N GLY A 39 -5.74 16.40 5.94
CA GLY A 39 -4.66 17.07 5.20
C GLY A 39 -4.86 17.03 3.69
N VAL A 40 -5.22 15.86 3.14
CA VAL A 40 -5.53 15.67 1.72
C VAL A 40 -6.68 16.58 1.29
N THR A 41 -7.74 16.63 2.10
CA THR A 41 -8.92 17.45 1.80
C THR A 41 -8.56 18.94 1.84
N LEU A 42 -7.84 19.39 2.88
CA LEU A 42 -7.41 20.78 3.00
C LEU A 42 -6.45 21.18 1.88
N PHE A 43 -5.49 20.33 1.53
CA PHE A 43 -4.55 20.58 0.44
C PHE A 43 -5.26 20.65 -0.91
N SER A 44 -6.16 19.70 -1.18
CA SER A 44 -6.96 19.71 -2.42
C SER A 44 -7.80 20.98 -2.52
N LEU A 45 -8.44 21.43 -1.44
CA LEU A 45 -9.18 22.69 -1.42
C LEU A 45 -8.26 23.90 -1.60
N ALA A 46 -7.10 23.93 -0.93
CA ALA A 46 -6.14 25.03 -1.03
C ALA A 46 -5.62 25.22 -2.46
N VAL A 47 -5.47 24.13 -3.23
CA VAL A 47 -5.00 24.21 -4.62
C VAL A 47 -6.14 24.50 -5.60
N THR A 48 -7.36 24.01 -5.34
CA THR A 48 -8.48 24.10 -6.30
C THR A 48 -9.38 25.31 -6.12
N VAL A 49 -9.50 25.85 -4.90
CA VAL A 49 -10.35 27.01 -4.62
C VAL A 49 -9.80 28.30 -5.24
N PRO A 50 -8.49 28.63 -5.18
CA PRO A 50 -7.95 29.84 -5.77
C PRO A 50 -8.26 30.02 -7.26
N PRO A 51 -8.02 29.05 -8.17
CA PRO A 51 -8.34 29.20 -9.59
C PRO A 51 -9.85 29.29 -9.86
N TYR A 52 -10.67 28.69 -8.99
CA TYR A 52 -12.12 28.81 -9.07
C TYR A 52 -12.60 30.21 -8.67
N ALA A 53 -12.07 30.74 -7.57
CA ALA A 53 -12.41 32.07 -7.07
C ALA A 53 -11.93 33.19 -8.01
N SER A 54 -10.83 32.99 -8.72
CA SER A 54 -10.29 33.94 -9.71
C SER A 54 -10.92 33.80 -11.11
N GLY A 55 -11.93 32.95 -11.27
CA GLY A 55 -12.67 32.80 -12.53
C GLY A 55 -11.82 32.29 -13.69
N GLN A 56 -10.76 31.53 -13.39
CA GLN A 56 -9.80 31.07 -14.41
C GLN A 56 -10.30 29.83 -15.17
N PHE A 57 -11.44 29.26 -14.78
CA PHE A 57 -12.06 28.15 -15.51
C PHE A 57 -13.02 28.69 -16.58
N GLY A 58 -12.79 28.27 -17.83
CA GLY A 58 -13.63 28.63 -18.97
C GLY A 58 -13.80 27.47 -19.94
N GLY A 59 -14.80 27.59 -20.81
CA GLY A 59 -15.01 26.62 -21.90
C GLY A 59 -14.19 26.99 -23.12
N SER A 60 -13.24 26.12 -23.50
CA SER A 60 -12.59 26.17 -24.82
C SER A 60 -13.33 25.24 -25.79
N PRO A 61 -13.62 25.67 -27.03
CA PRO A 61 -14.31 24.84 -28.01
C PRO A 61 -13.54 23.58 -28.42
N SER A 62 -12.21 23.53 -28.21
CA SER A 62 -11.37 22.37 -28.55
C SER A 62 -11.09 21.44 -27.38
N GLU A 63 -11.11 21.94 -26.13
CA GLU A 63 -10.58 21.24 -24.96
C GLU A 63 -11.60 21.08 -23.81
N GLY A 64 -12.83 21.57 -24.00
CA GLY A 64 -13.87 21.50 -22.97
C GLY A 64 -13.66 22.54 -21.87
N CYS A 65 -14.10 22.22 -20.64
CA CYS A 65 -13.93 23.10 -19.48
C CYS A 65 -12.51 22.97 -18.92
N TRP A 66 -11.66 23.97 -19.19
CA TRP A 66 -10.27 24.02 -18.75
C TRP A 66 -9.86 25.42 -18.28
N TYR A 67 -8.58 25.64 -18.01
CA TYR A 67 -8.03 26.97 -17.75
C TYR A 67 -8.21 27.88 -18.98
N TYR A 68 -8.79 29.04 -18.76
CA TYR A 68 -8.95 30.08 -19.76
C TYR A 68 -8.55 31.43 -19.17
N ASN A 69 -7.51 32.03 -19.75
CA ASN A 69 -7.13 33.40 -19.45
C ASN A 69 -6.70 34.06 -20.78
N PRO A 70 -7.21 35.27 -21.11
CA PRO A 70 -6.78 36.00 -22.30
C PRO A 70 -5.28 36.35 -22.29
N ASN A 71 -4.67 36.45 -21.11
CA ASN A 71 -3.25 36.70 -20.93
C ASN A 71 -2.49 35.36 -20.84
N PRO A 72 -1.64 35.00 -21.83
CA PRO A 72 -0.94 33.71 -21.84
C PRO A 72 0.09 33.60 -20.70
N GLY A 73 0.65 34.72 -20.25
CA GLY A 73 1.58 34.74 -19.11
C GLY A 73 0.91 34.37 -17.78
N GLU A 74 -0.29 34.91 -17.53
CA GLU A 74 -1.07 34.57 -16.34
C GLU A 74 -1.59 33.13 -16.41
N LEU A 75 -2.04 32.69 -17.59
CA LEU A 75 -2.46 31.30 -17.82
C LEU A 75 -1.36 30.32 -17.40
N LYS A 76 -0.12 30.55 -17.86
CA LYS A 76 1.03 29.71 -17.54
C LYS A 76 1.34 29.71 -16.04
N GLN A 77 1.24 30.87 -15.37
CA GLN A 77 1.44 30.96 -13.92
C GLN A 77 0.37 30.19 -13.15
N TRP A 78 -0.89 30.25 -13.58
CA TRP A 78 -1.98 29.50 -12.96
C TRP A 78 -1.82 27.99 -13.12
N ILE A 79 -1.51 27.52 -14.33
CA ILE A 79 -1.25 26.09 -14.60
C ILE A 79 -0.08 25.60 -13.73
N MET A 80 1.04 26.33 -13.74
CA MET A 80 2.22 25.97 -12.96
C MET A 80 1.94 25.93 -11.45
N GLY A 81 1.22 26.92 -10.92
CA GLY A 81 0.96 27.04 -9.49
C GLY A 81 -0.08 26.05 -8.96
N THR A 82 -1.03 25.64 -9.79
CA THR A 82 -2.16 24.79 -9.36
C THR A 82 -2.02 23.33 -9.77
N ASP A 83 -1.23 23.02 -10.80
CA ASP A 83 -1.06 21.65 -11.28
C ASP A 83 0.38 21.18 -11.10
N SER A 84 1.34 21.80 -11.81
CA SER A 84 2.69 21.26 -11.93
C SER A 84 3.48 21.32 -10.62
N VAL A 85 3.47 22.45 -9.90
CA VAL A 85 4.24 22.60 -8.64
C VAL A 85 3.71 21.68 -7.53
N PRO A 86 2.40 21.65 -7.21
CA PRO A 86 1.86 20.71 -6.24
C PRO A 86 2.14 19.24 -6.58
N LEU A 87 2.01 18.88 -7.87
CA LEU A 87 2.22 17.52 -8.31
C LEU A 87 3.69 17.08 -8.19
N VAL A 88 4.64 17.94 -8.56
CA VAL A 88 6.08 17.69 -8.39
C VAL A 88 6.45 17.60 -6.92
N ALA A 89 5.89 18.46 -6.06
CA ALA A 89 6.13 18.41 -4.63
C ALA A 89 5.65 17.07 -4.02
N LEU A 90 4.45 16.63 -4.37
CA LEU A 90 3.91 15.34 -3.94
C LEU A 90 4.76 14.18 -4.46
N ALA A 91 5.10 14.17 -5.75
CA ALA A 91 5.94 13.13 -6.35
C ALA A 91 7.33 13.06 -5.69
N THR A 92 7.93 14.21 -5.38
CA THR A 92 9.21 14.26 -4.65
C THR A 92 9.06 13.67 -3.25
N GLY A 93 7.98 14.01 -2.55
CA GLY A 93 7.65 13.42 -1.25
C GLY A 93 7.46 11.90 -1.32
N GLU A 94 6.80 11.39 -2.36
CA GLU A 94 6.65 9.95 -2.61
C GLU A 94 7.99 9.26 -2.79
N VAL A 95 8.91 9.85 -3.56
CA VAL A 95 10.28 9.32 -3.75
C VAL A 95 11.03 9.28 -2.43
N MET A 96 10.99 10.36 -1.65
CA MET A 96 11.67 10.42 -0.36
C MET A 96 11.13 9.35 0.60
N ALA A 97 9.81 9.18 0.67
CA ALA A 97 9.18 8.15 1.48
C ALA A 97 9.59 6.73 1.02
N PHE A 98 9.56 6.48 -0.29
CA PHE A 98 9.97 5.21 -0.87
C PHE A 98 11.43 4.89 -0.59
N LEU A 99 12.34 5.84 -0.80
CA LEU A 99 13.77 5.68 -0.51
C LEU A 99 14.02 5.40 0.97
N THR A 100 13.29 6.06 1.87
CA THR A 100 13.40 5.83 3.31
C THR A 100 12.97 4.41 3.68
N ILE A 101 11.84 3.95 3.14
CA ILE A 101 11.34 2.59 3.36
C ILE A 101 12.33 1.56 2.80
N LEU A 102 12.84 1.78 1.59
CA LEU A 102 13.82 0.89 0.96
C LEU A 102 15.12 0.82 1.76
N GLY A 103 15.63 1.97 2.20
CA GLY A 103 16.80 2.06 3.07
C GLY A 103 16.59 1.26 4.36
N TYR A 104 15.44 1.42 5.01
CA TYR A 104 15.09 0.66 6.21
C TYR A 104 15.08 -0.86 5.94
N PHE A 105 14.49 -1.33 4.84
CA PHE A 105 14.51 -2.74 4.47
C PHE A 105 15.93 -3.29 4.26
N ILE A 106 16.77 -2.55 3.53
CA ILE A 106 18.15 -2.94 3.28
C ILE A 106 18.91 -3.02 4.61
N SER A 107 18.77 -2.02 5.47
CA SER A 107 19.37 -2.01 6.80
C SER A 107 18.92 -3.20 7.65
N CYS A 108 17.62 -3.50 7.67
CA CYS A 108 17.09 -4.67 8.36
C CYS A 108 17.66 -5.97 7.79
N GLU A 109 17.71 -6.14 6.47
CA GLU A 109 18.28 -7.35 5.87
C GLU A 109 19.75 -7.53 6.25
N ILE A 110 20.55 -6.47 6.24
CA ILE A 110 21.95 -6.53 6.64
C ILE A 110 22.06 -6.94 8.11
N HIS A 111 21.28 -6.32 9.00
CA HIS A 111 21.28 -6.64 10.43
C HIS A 111 20.90 -8.11 10.68
N TRP A 112 19.86 -8.63 10.04
CA TRP A 112 19.45 -10.02 10.19
C TRP A 112 20.47 -11.01 9.59
N ARG A 113 21.19 -10.62 8.54
CA ARG A 113 22.28 -11.46 7.99
C ARG A 113 23.42 -11.61 8.99
N GLN A 114 23.79 -10.54 9.67
CA GLN A 114 24.83 -10.57 10.70
C GLN A 114 24.45 -11.49 11.87
N VAL A 115 23.23 -11.34 12.42
CA VAL A 115 22.74 -12.20 13.52
C VAL A 115 22.69 -13.69 13.12
N ARG A 116 22.42 -13.98 11.84
CA ARG A 116 22.40 -15.35 11.32
C ARG A 116 23.79 -15.98 11.27
N GLU A 117 24.81 -15.20 10.93
CA GLU A 117 26.20 -15.67 10.89
C GLU A 117 26.69 -16.01 12.30
N ASP A 118 26.42 -15.15 13.29
CA ASP A 118 26.80 -15.40 14.69
C ASP A 118 26.13 -16.65 15.28
N SER A 119 24.90 -16.95 14.85
CA SER A 119 24.15 -18.11 15.34
C SER A 119 24.68 -19.44 14.78
N GLN A 120 25.33 -19.45 13.61
CA GLN A 120 25.87 -20.68 13.01
C GLN A 120 27.12 -21.20 13.75
N ASP A 121 27.92 -20.30 14.32
CA ASP A 121 29.14 -20.71 15.03
C ASP A 121 28.84 -21.38 16.38
N LEU A 122 27.77 -20.95 17.06
CA LEU A 122 27.39 -21.46 18.38
C LEU A 122 26.66 -22.83 18.34
N ASP A 123 25.94 -23.12 17.26
CA ASP A 123 25.04 -24.28 17.16
C ASP A 123 25.74 -25.57 16.68
N SER A 124 27.05 -25.51 16.40
CA SER A 124 27.85 -26.68 16.00
C SER A 124 28.05 -27.73 17.12
N THR A 125 27.53 -27.48 18.33
CA THR A 125 27.76 -28.36 19.50
C THR A 125 26.53 -29.06 20.07
N ASN A 126 25.28 -28.72 19.72
CA ASN A 126 24.09 -29.43 20.23
C ASN A 126 23.00 -29.62 19.17
N LEU A 127 23.03 -30.78 18.53
CA LEU A 127 22.15 -31.22 17.44
C LEU A 127 20.79 -31.68 17.99
N GLU A 128 19.88 -30.78 18.36
CA GLU A 128 18.47 -31.13 18.61
C GLU A 128 17.50 -29.97 18.28
N ASP A 129 16.94 -30.03 17.06
CA ASP A 129 15.60 -29.58 16.64
C ASP A 129 15.13 -28.14 16.97
N VAL A 130 15.98 -27.13 16.74
CA VAL A 130 15.54 -25.72 16.77
C VAL A 130 14.89 -25.35 15.44
N VAL A 131 13.55 -25.28 15.42
CA VAL A 131 12.76 -24.79 14.28
C VAL A 131 13.21 -23.36 13.93
N PRO A 132 13.66 -23.09 12.69
CA PRO A 132 14.15 -21.77 12.31
C PRO A 132 13.03 -20.73 12.41
N HIS A 133 13.17 -19.80 13.36
CA HIS A 133 12.27 -18.67 13.53
C HIS A 133 12.47 -17.69 12.37
N ARG A 134 11.69 -17.88 11.29
CA ARG A 134 11.73 -16.98 10.14
C ARG A 134 11.14 -15.65 10.55
N SER A 135 11.91 -14.56 10.44
CA SER A 135 11.43 -13.25 10.87
C SER A 135 10.17 -12.84 10.08
N PRO A 136 9.13 -12.34 10.75
CA PRO A 136 7.86 -11.98 10.10
C PRO A 136 8.04 -10.92 9.00
N ILE A 137 9.07 -10.08 9.11
CA ILE A 137 9.40 -9.03 8.12
C ILE A 137 9.69 -9.62 6.73
N ILE A 138 10.43 -10.73 6.64
CA ILE A 138 10.74 -11.39 5.36
C ILE A 138 9.48 -11.98 4.73
N MET A 139 8.50 -12.38 5.55
CA MET A 139 7.24 -12.93 5.06
C MET A 139 6.34 -11.84 4.41
N TYR A 140 6.42 -10.60 4.91
CA TYR A 140 5.62 -9.47 4.43
C TYR A 140 6.36 -8.55 3.45
N SER A 141 7.65 -8.76 3.19
CA SER A 141 8.47 -7.90 2.32
C SER A 141 7.84 -7.70 0.93
N ASN A 142 7.32 -8.77 0.32
CA ASN A 142 6.66 -8.69 -0.98
C ASN A 142 5.39 -7.83 -0.96
N VAL A 143 4.62 -7.86 0.14
CA VAL A 143 3.42 -7.05 0.30
C VAL A 143 3.79 -5.58 0.47
N ILE A 144 4.81 -5.32 1.28
CA ILE A 144 5.26 -3.97 1.60
C ILE A 144 5.94 -3.31 0.39
N LEU A 145 6.82 -4.03 -0.32
CA LEU A 145 7.45 -3.56 -1.54
C LEU A 145 6.39 -3.23 -2.60
N ARG A 146 5.33 -4.04 -2.68
CA ARG A 146 4.20 -3.77 -3.56
C ARG A 146 3.46 -2.47 -3.18
N ILE A 147 3.18 -2.26 -1.90
CA ILE A 147 2.55 -1.01 -1.43
C ILE A 147 3.47 0.19 -1.77
N GLY A 148 4.79 0.04 -1.64
CA GLY A 148 5.78 1.04 -2.03
C GLY A 148 5.93 1.25 -3.54
N LEU A 149 5.61 0.25 -4.37
CA LEU A 149 5.73 0.33 -5.82
C LEU A 149 4.67 1.27 -6.43
N TYR A 150 3.49 1.39 -5.81
CA TYR A 150 2.44 2.29 -6.28
C TYR A 150 2.88 3.77 -6.30
N PRO A 151 3.42 4.33 -5.19
CA PRO A 151 4.03 5.66 -5.19
C PRO A 151 5.20 5.82 -6.19
N LEU A 152 6.05 4.80 -6.34
CA LEU A 152 7.16 4.87 -7.29
C LEU A 152 6.65 5.04 -8.73
N VAL A 153 5.66 4.24 -9.12
CA VAL A 153 5.04 4.35 -10.45
C VAL A 153 4.30 5.68 -10.61
N SER A 154 3.57 6.12 -9.58
CA SER A 154 2.95 7.46 -9.57
C SER A 154 3.98 8.54 -9.89
N CYS A 155 5.12 8.53 -9.20
CA CYS A 155 6.22 9.45 -9.43
C CYS A 155 6.78 9.36 -10.86
N LEU A 156 7.06 8.14 -11.35
CA LEU A 156 7.61 7.93 -12.69
C LEU A 156 6.69 8.46 -13.80
N MET A 157 5.38 8.47 -13.58
CA MET A 157 4.43 9.03 -14.54
C MET A 157 4.22 10.53 -14.35
N ASN A 158 4.19 11.01 -13.11
CA ASN A 158 3.88 12.42 -12.81
C ASN A 158 5.05 13.38 -13.07
N ILE A 159 6.30 12.96 -12.86
CA ILE A 159 7.48 13.82 -13.12
C ILE A 159 7.58 14.17 -14.61
N PRO A 160 7.59 13.21 -15.56
CA PRO A 160 7.74 13.54 -16.97
C PRO A 160 6.58 14.39 -17.49
N ILE A 161 5.34 14.14 -17.03
CA ILE A 161 4.18 14.97 -17.37
C ILE A 161 4.39 16.41 -16.91
N SER A 162 4.83 16.60 -15.67
CA SER A 162 5.08 17.94 -15.13
C SER A 162 6.23 18.64 -15.86
N VAL A 163 7.27 17.90 -16.26
CA VAL A 163 8.39 18.44 -17.04
C VAL A 163 7.91 18.85 -18.43
N LEU A 164 7.12 18.02 -19.11
CA LEU A 164 6.58 18.36 -20.43
C LEU A 164 5.68 19.60 -20.36
N ASP A 165 4.80 19.67 -19.37
CA ASP A 165 3.92 20.82 -19.15
C ASP A 165 4.70 22.15 -18.97
N LEU A 166 5.87 22.10 -18.33
CA LEU A 166 6.75 23.27 -18.16
C LEU A 166 7.48 23.69 -19.45
N TRP A 167 7.82 22.71 -20.29
CA TRP A 167 8.64 22.86 -21.49
C TRP A 167 7.84 23.03 -22.77
N ALA A 168 6.52 23.13 -22.69
CA ALA A 168 5.67 23.08 -23.87
C ALA A 168 5.81 24.25 -24.84
N ASP A 169 6.39 23.96 -26.01
CA ASP A 169 6.62 24.87 -27.14
C ASP A 169 5.66 24.56 -28.32
N ASN A 170 4.54 23.90 -28.06
CA ASN A 170 3.47 23.56 -29.02
C ASN A 170 3.90 22.61 -30.15
N SER A 171 4.95 21.80 -29.95
CA SER A 171 5.41 20.88 -30.99
C SER A 171 4.44 19.70 -31.18
N LEU A 172 4.35 19.16 -32.40
CA LEU A 172 3.51 17.98 -32.67
C LEU A 172 3.99 16.74 -31.88
N VAL A 173 5.30 16.63 -31.66
CA VAL A 173 5.92 15.57 -30.86
C VAL A 173 5.45 15.63 -29.41
N GLU A 174 5.28 16.83 -28.87
CA GLU A 174 4.81 17.05 -27.51
C GLU A 174 3.34 16.64 -27.32
N ARG A 175 2.46 16.98 -28.26
CA ARG A 175 1.06 16.52 -28.22
C ARG A 175 0.93 15.00 -28.29
N LEU A 176 1.80 14.34 -29.07
CA LEU A 176 1.85 12.87 -29.10
C LEU A 176 2.37 12.30 -27.78
N THR A 177 3.39 12.92 -27.21
CA THR A 177 4.02 12.49 -25.96
C THR A 177 3.04 12.62 -24.80
N ASP A 178 2.34 13.75 -24.70
CA ASP A 178 1.34 13.99 -23.65
C ASP A 178 0.17 12.99 -23.71
N ASN A 179 -0.34 12.72 -24.92
CA ASN A 179 -1.36 11.69 -25.11
C ASN A 179 -0.88 10.28 -24.73
N VAL A 180 0.37 9.93 -25.07
CA VAL A 180 0.94 8.62 -24.72
C VAL A 180 1.17 8.51 -23.22
N LEU A 181 1.67 9.55 -22.54
CA LEU A 181 1.90 9.54 -21.09
C LEU A 181 0.59 9.54 -20.31
N SER A 182 -0.39 10.33 -20.73
CA SER A 182 -1.72 10.39 -20.12
C SER A 182 -2.42 9.03 -20.19
N ASN A 183 -2.44 8.40 -21.37
CA ASN A 183 -3.00 7.05 -21.54
C ASN A 183 -2.12 5.96 -20.90
N GLY A 184 -0.81 6.15 -20.92
CA GLY A 184 0.17 5.26 -20.34
C GLY A 184 -0.05 5.07 -18.84
N ARG A 185 -0.50 6.12 -18.14
CA ARG A 185 -0.83 6.05 -16.71
C ARG A 185 -1.85 4.94 -16.40
N VAL A 186 -2.91 4.87 -17.20
CA VAL A 186 -3.97 3.85 -17.03
C VAL A 186 -3.42 2.45 -17.30
N LEU A 187 -2.59 2.30 -18.34
CA LEU A 187 -1.96 1.01 -18.67
C LEU A 187 -1.03 0.53 -17.56
N VAL A 188 -0.17 1.39 -17.04
CA VAL A 188 0.78 1.00 -16.00
C VAL A 188 0.04 0.65 -14.71
N TYR A 189 -0.98 1.42 -14.29
CA TYR A 189 -1.78 1.06 -13.12
C TYR A 189 -2.57 -0.24 -13.32
N SER A 190 -3.05 -0.51 -14.54
CA SER A 190 -3.74 -1.77 -14.87
C SER A 190 -2.77 -2.96 -14.79
N LEU A 191 -1.56 -2.82 -15.33
CA LEU A 191 -0.52 -3.83 -15.23
C LEU A 191 -0.12 -4.09 -13.77
N LEU A 192 -0.03 -3.03 -12.97
CA LEU A 192 0.32 -3.15 -11.55
C LEU A 192 -0.80 -3.81 -10.72
N ALA A 193 -2.05 -3.61 -11.12
CA ALA A 193 -3.19 -4.34 -10.56
C ALA A 193 -3.16 -5.83 -10.97
N LEU A 194 -2.77 -6.14 -12.21
CA LEU A 194 -2.69 -7.52 -12.71
C LEU A 194 -1.53 -8.32 -12.10
N THR A 195 -0.42 -7.66 -11.77
CA THR A 195 0.75 -8.30 -11.12
C THR A 195 0.56 -8.49 -9.61
N ASP A 196 -0.62 -8.16 -9.07
CA ASP A 196 -0.97 -8.41 -7.67
C ASP A 196 -0.91 -9.92 -7.34
N PRO A 197 -0.08 -10.36 -6.38
CA PRO A 197 -0.04 -11.75 -5.94
C PRO A 197 -1.38 -12.29 -5.45
N SER A 198 -2.22 -11.46 -4.84
CA SER A 198 -3.56 -11.83 -4.40
C SER A 198 -4.50 -12.05 -5.59
N PHE A 199 -4.39 -11.22 -6.64
CA PHE A 199 -5.10 -11.42 -7.90
C PHE A 199 -4.63 -12.70 -8.60
N ILE A 200 -3.32 -12.92 -8.68
CA ILE A 200 -2.74 -14.15 -9.27
C ILE A 200 -3.20 -15.38 -8.49
N ARG A 201 -3.22 -15.33 -7.15
CA ARG A 201 -3.72 -16.43 -6.30
C ARG A 201 -5.21 -16.67 -6.54
N ALA A 202 -6.03 -15.62 -6.61
CA ALA A 202 -7.45 -15.75 -6.89
C ALA A 202 -7.71 -16.33 -8.29
N MET A 203 -7.00 -15.85 -9.31
CA MET A 203 -7.08 -16.38 -10.67
C MET A 203 -6.64 -17.85 -10.74
N LYS A 204 -5.58 -18.21 -10.01
CA LYS A 204 -5.11 -19.59 -9.91
C LYS A 204 -6.18 -20.51 -9.30
N GLU A 205 -6.86 -20.05 -8.25
CA GLU A 205 -7.93 -20.80 -7.57
C GLU A 205 -9.17 -21.00 -8.47
N ILE A 206 -9.55 -19.97 -9.21
CA ILE A 206 -10.66 -20.04 -10.19
C ILE A 206 -10.29 -21.00 -11.33
N HIS A 207 -9.05 -20.95 -11.82
CA HIS A 207 -8.57 -21.81 -12.88
C HIS A 207 -8.48 -23.28 -12.44
N SER A 208 -8.00 -23.57 -11.22
CA SER A 208 -7.98 -24.94 -10.68
C SER A 208 -9.39 -25.48 -10.45
N SER A 209 -10.33 -24.64 -10.03
CA SER A 209 -11.73 -25.04 -9.83
C SER A 209 -12.43 -25.38 -11.16
N THR A 210 -12.14 -24.64 -12.22
CA THR A 210 -12.76 -24.85 -13.55
C THR A 210 -12.29 -26.14 -14.23
N MET A 211 -11.04 -26.55 -13.98
CA MET A 211 -10.50 -27.77 -14.58
C MET A 211 -10.97 -29.06 -13.88
N THR A 212 -11.64 -28.93 -12.73
CA THR A 212 -12.18 -30.05 -11.96
C THR A 212 -13.69 -30.19 -12.16
N ILE A 213 -14.20 -29.93 -13.38
CA ILE A 213 -15.54 -30.37 -13.78
C ILE A 213 -15.39 -31.82 -14.26
N PRO A 214 -15.72 -32.83 -13.45
CA PRO A 214 -15.74 -34.20 -13.92
C PRO A 214 -16.80 -34.33 -15.02
N HIS A 215 -16.35 -34.70 -16.21
CA HIS A 215 -17.18 -35.20 -17.30
C HIS A 215 -17.78 -36.53 -16.83
N ASN A 216 -18.86 -36.48 -16.06
CA ASN A 216 -19.59 -37.66 -15.63
C ASN A 216 -20.65 -37.96 -16.70
N ASP A 217 -20.22 -38.66 -17.76
CA ASP A 217 -21.09 -39.12 -18.85
C ASP A 217 -21.95 -40.33 -18.48
N ASP A 218 -21.83 -40.88 -17.27
CA ASP A 218 -22.57 -42.07 -16.88
C ASP A 218 -23.67 -41.74 -15.87
N GLY A 219 -24.92 -41.80 -16.35
CA GLY A 219 -26.17 -41.51 -15.65
C GLY A 219 -26.48 -42.38 -14.41
N MET A 220 -25.72 -42.24 -13.34
CA MET A 220 -26.03 -42.75 -12.00
C MET A 220 -25.69 -41.70 -10.93
N GLY A 221 -26.49 -40.63 -10.84
CA GLY A 221 -26.18 -39.54 -9.90
C GLY A 221 -27.35 -38.94 -9.13
N LEU A 222 -28.60 -39.37 -9.38
CA LEU A 222 -29.77 -38.76 -8.72
C LEU A 222 -29.96 -39.22 -7.26
N ALA A 223 -29.21 -40.23 -6.78
CA ALA A 223 -29.40 -40.80 -5.44
C ALA A 223 -28.48 -40.19 -4.35
N ALA A 224 -27.42 -39.46 -4.72
CA ALA A 224 -26.43 -39.00 -3.75
C ALA A 224 -26.76 -37.62 -3.12
N LEU A 225 -27.62 -36.82 -3.74
CA LEU A 225 -27.97 -35.49 -3.21
C LEU A 225 -29.10 -35.52 -2.16
N GLU A 226 -29.81 -36.64 -2.01
CA GLU A 226 -30.92 -36.75 -1.04
C GLU A 226 -30.48 -37.22 0.36
N VAL A 227 -29.25 -37.74 0.51
CA VAL A 227 -28.79 -38.31 1.80
C VAL A 227 -28.17 -37.26 2.73
N THR A 228 -27.66 -36.14 2.21
CA THR A 228 -27.01 -35.12 3.07
C THR A 228 -28.01 -34.10 3.63
N GLN A 229 -29.23 -34.00 3.08
CA GLN A 229 -30.21 -33.01 3.52
C GLN A 229 -31.21 -33.53 4.58
N ARG A 230 -31.23 -34.84 4.87
CA ARG A 230 -32.15 -35.46 5.86
C ARG A 230 -31.60 -35.61 7.29
N ARG A 231 -30.44 -35.02 7.62
CA ARG A 231 -29.84 -35.14 8.96
C ARG A 231 -29.89 -33.85 9.81
N LYS A 232 -30.81 -32.93 9.51
CA LYS A 232 -31.02 -31.69 10.31
C LYS A 232 -32.42 -31.51 10.91
N THR A 233 -33.34 -32.46 10.71
CA THR A 233 -34.70 -32.34 11.25
C THR A 233 -35.14 -33.65 11.91
N GLY A 234 -34.82 -33.84 13.19
CA GLY A 234 -35.39 -34.95 13.96
C GLY A 234 -34.82 -35.13 15.36
N GLY A 235 -35.58 -34.70 16.38
CA GLY A 235 -35.44 -35.08 17.79
C GLY A 235 -34.40 -34.27 18.55
N GLY A 236 -34.71 -33.42 19.54
CA GLY A 236 -35.78 -33.52 20.53
C GLY A 236 -35.34 -34.43 21.67
N GLY A 237 -34.67 -33.89 22.70
CA GLY A 237 -34.44 -34.66 23.93
C GLY A 237 -33.21 -34.30 24.75
N ARG A 238 -33.37 -33.27 25.61
CA ARG A 238 -32.80 -33.12 26.96
C ARG A 238 -31.36 -33.58 27.30
N LYS A 239 -30.65 -32.55 27.78
CA LYS A 239 -29.81 -32.49 29.00
C LYS A 239 -28.38 -33.03 28.91
N GLN A 240 -27.52 -32.10 29.36
CA GLN A 240 -26.11 -32.18 29.75
C GLN A 240 -25.16 -31.60 28.71
N ILE A 241 -24.16 -30.89 29.24
CA ILE A 241 -23.11 -30.12 28.57
C ILE A 241 -23.48 -28.64 28.33
N ILE A 242 -23.64 -27.92 29.45
CA ILE A 242 -23.32 -26.49 29.54
C ILE A 242 -21.90 -26.41 30.13
N GLN A 243 -20.86 -26.61 29.31
CA GLN A 243 -19.49 -26.16 29.64
C GLN A 243 -18.50 -26.28 28.47
N ALA A 244 -18.83 -25.78 27.27
CA ALA A 244 -17.86 -25.73 26.17
C ALA A 244 -18.19 -24.69 25.08
N GLY A 245 -18.87 -23.59 25.42
CA GLY A 245 -19.42 -22.66 24.42
C GLY A 245 -19.22 -21.18 24.73
N ARG A 246 -18.26 -20.84 25.58
CA ARG A 246 -17.91 -19.45 25.93
C ARG A 246 -16.39 -19.28 25.85
N HIS A 247 -15.80 -19.67 24.72
CA HIS A 247 -14.36 -19.47 24.46
C HIS A 247 -14.02 -19.20 22.98
N ALA A 248 -15.03 -18.91 22.14
CA ALA A 248 -14.83 -18.67 20.70
C ALA A 248 -15.27 -17.26 20.25
N SER A 249 -15.36 -16.31 21.18
CA SER A 249 -15.48 -14.88 20.85
C SER A 249 -14.36 -14.01 21.44
N ASP A 250 -13.34 -14.63 22.04
CA ASP A 250 -12.16 -13.92 22.60
C ASP A 250 -10.85 -14.16 21.82
N VAL A 251 -10.88 -14.97 20.76
CA VAL A 251 -9.64 -15.34 20.03
C VAL A 251 -9.26 -14.32 18.95
N THR A 252 -10.14 -13.37 18.60
CA THR A 252 -9.79 -12.26 17.69
C THR A 252 -9.30 -11.00 18.40
N THR A 253 -9.31 -10.97 19.74
CA THR A 253 -8.71 -9.90 20.55
C THR A 253 -7.31 -10.25 21.06
N ASP A 254 -6.97 -11.53 21.17
CA ASP A 254 -5.68 -12.01 21.73
C ASP A 254 -4.51 -11.97 20.71
N VAL A 255 -4.79 -11.94 19.41
CA VAL A 255 -3.72 -11.77 18.38
C VAL A 255 -3.18 -10.33 18.39
N GLY A 256 -4.04 -9.33 18.60
CA GLY A 256 -3.62 -7.94 18.75
C GLY A 256 -2.84 -7.66 20.05
N GLU A 257 -3.15 -8.41 21.12
CA GLU A 257 -2.50 -8.24 22.43
C GLU A 257 -1.16 -8.99 22.55
N ARG A 258 -0.94 -10.04 21.74
CA ARG A 258 0.37 -10.71 21.60
C ARG A 258 1.34 -9.95 20.71
N GLU A 259 0.89 -9.35 19.60
CA GLU A 259 1.77 -8.48 18.80
C GLU A 259 2.14 -7.22 19.60
N GLY A 260 1.19 -6.60 20.31
CA GLY A 260 1.49 -5.47 21.19
C GLY A 260 2.50 -5.79 22.31
N ARG A 261 2.49 -7.01 22.86
CA ARG A 261 3.49 -7.44 23.85
C ARG A 261 4.87 -7.71 23.25
N LEU A 262 4.96 -8.30 22.06
CA LEU A 262 6.24 -8.52 21.38
C LEU A 262 6.93 -7.18 21.03
N PHE A 263 6.16 -6.19 20.55
CA PHE A 263 6.68 -4.85 20.28
C PHE A 263 7.09 -4.10 21.56
N SER A 264 6.39 -4.27 22.67
CA SER A 264 6.78 -3.64 23.95
C SER A 264 8.08 -4.21 24.54
N VAL A 265 8.41 -5.47 24.24
CA VAL A 265 9.67 -6.10 24.68
C VAL A 265 10.83 -5.65 23.79
N GLN A 266 10.62 -5.51 22.48
CA GLN A 266 11.63 -4.90 21.60
C GLN A 266 11.91 -3.43 21.93
N GLU A 267 10.88 -2.63 22.25
CA GLU A 267 11.07 -1.22 22.61
C GLU A 267 11.87 -1.06 23.92
N LYS A 268 11.69 -1.97 24.88
CA LYS A 268 12.50 -1.98 26.11
C LYS A 268 13.96 -2.36 25.86
N ASN A 269 14.21 -3.38 25.03
CA ASN A 269 15.57 -3.81 24.74
C ASN A 269 16.35 -2.76 23.94
N MET A 270 15.68 -2.02 23.05
CA MET A 270 16.33 -0.96 22.27
C MET A 270 16.63 0.30 23.09
N LYS A 271 15.80 0.63 24.09
CA LYS A 271 16.08 1.71 25.06
C LYS A 271 17.21 1.35 26.03
N GLU A 272 17.29 0.09 26.47
CA GLU A 272 18.41 -0.36 27.32
C GLU A 272 19.77 -0.35 26.57
N GLU A 273 19.76 -0.47 25.24
CA GLU A 273 20.97 -0.38 24.42
C GLU A 273 21.43 1.08 24.19
N GLU A 274 20.52 2.05 24.07
CA GLU A 274 20.88 3.49 24.03
C GLU A 274 21.44 3.99 25.37
N ASP A 275 20.84 3.57 26.49
CA ASP A 275 21.30 3.98 27.83
C ASP A 275 22.62 3.29 28.24
N GLY A 276 22.99 2.17 27.60
CA GLY A 276 24.23 1.43 27.85
C GLY A 276 25.48 2.00 27.19
N VAL A 277 25.33 2.88 26.20
CA VAL A 277 26.46 3.44 25.40
C VAL A 277 27.01 4.75 26.01
N GLU A 278 26.36 5.33 27.02
CA GLU A 278 26.77 6.62 27.60
C GLU A 278 27.89 6.53 28.67
N PHE A 279 28.45 5.34 28.97
CA PHE A 279 29.37 5.15 30.12
C PHE A 279 30.84 4.79 29.83
N THR A 280 31.33 4.90 28.58
CA THR A 280 32.73 4.57 28.23
C THR A 280 33.52 5.72 27.61
N HIS A 281 33.34 6.93 28.15
CA HIS A 281 34.25 8.06 27.88
C HIS A 281 34.66 8.79 29.17
N GLN A 282 35.28 8.06 30.10
CA GLN A 282 36.21 8.67 31.06
C GLN A 282 37.42 7.75 31.29
N ILE A 283 38.59 8.38 31.18
CA ILE A 283 39.98 7.92 31.39
C ILE A 283 40.67 7.37 30.14
#